data_AF-A0A1S1P0E3-F1
#
_entry.id   AF-A0A1S1P0E3-F1
#
_cell.length_a   1.000
_cell.length_b   1.000
_cell.length_c   1.000
_cell.angle_alpha   90.00
_cell.angle_beta   90.00
_cell.angle_gamma   90.00
#
_symmetry.space_group_name_H-M   'P 1'
#
loop_
_entity.id
_entity.type
_entity.pdbx_description
1 polymer ?
#
loop_
_entity_poly.entity_id
_entity_poly.type
_entity_poly.pdbx_seq_one_letter_code
_entity_poly.pdbx_strand_id
1 'polypeptide(L)'
;MIAEEFLSIAGLALRHHRGADSVTVTAVEPSPHGPLVRWSAPLLAVERERRADGPTTFLGPVPGPVLLTLLARVLACRWRDGAPRCPPDWAERLARRHRDVFGQGCFECGPGWRWLWEGAAELLQERGVPAGFRTSQAKEKFGSIRWYYDCSDDYEYTQSLVDGVELLSAYICEECGRPGRIRQGGWLRCLCPEHAGNRRIAGGA
;
A
#
# COMPACT_ATOMS: atom_id res chain seq x y z
N MET A 1 15.57 -2.25 10.89
CA MET A 1 14.90 -3.55 11.10
C MET A 1 13.47 -3.49 10.59
N ILE A 2 12.82 -4.60 10.21
CA ILE A 2 11.45 -4.59 9.61
C ILE A 2 10.40 -3.88 10.49
N ALA A 3 10.49 -4.05 11.82
CA ALA A 3 9.60 -3.37 12.77
C ALA A 3 9.73 -1.83 12.72
N GLU A 4 10.95 -1.32 12.58
CA GLU A 4 11.21 0.13 12.45
C GLU A 4 10.68 0.67 11.12
N GLU A 5 10.83 -0.07 10.03
CA GLU A 5 10.25 0.31 8.74
C GLU A 5 8.73 0.33 8.78
N PHE A 6 8.12 -0.68 9.43
CA PHE A 6 6.67 -0.74 9.64
C PHE A 6 6.19 0.49 10.40
N LEU A 7 6.78 0.79 11.57
CA LEU A 7 6.39 1.94 12.37
C LEU A 7 6.64 3.27 11.64
N SER A 8 7.74 3.37 10.88
CA SER A 8 8.07 4.57 10.09
C SER A 8 7.01 4.87 9.04
N ILE A 9 6.57 3.86 8.27
CA ILE A 9 5.55 4.02 7.24
C ILE A 9 4.17 4.22 7.88
N ALA A 10 3.81 3.38 8.87
CA ALA A 10 2.53 3.45 9.57
C ALA A 10 2.30 4.81 10.22
N GLY A 11 3.30 5.36 10.92
CA GLY A 11 3.18 6.65 11.59
C GLY A 11 2.86 7.81 10.65
N LEU A 12 3.29 7.75 9.39
CA LEU A 12 3.01 8.80 8.41
C LEU A 12 1.65 8.62 7.74
N ALA A 13 1.32 7.36 7.41
CA ALA A 13 0.07 6.99 6.76
C ALA A 13 -1.12 7.24 7.71
N LEU A 14 -0.92 7.00 9.00
CA LEU A 14 -1.93 7.15 10.05
C LEU A 14 -1.87 8.49 10.79
N ARG A 15 -1.05 9.47 10.36
CA ARG A 15 -0.80 10.71 11.12
C ARG A 15 -2.07 11.50 11.49
N HIS A 16 -3.14 11.32 10.71
CA HIS A 16 -4.42 12.01 10.88
C HIS A 16 -5.53 11.08 11.40
N HIS A 17 -5.20 9.82 11.68
CA HIS A 17 -6.13 8.86 12.27
C HIS A 17 -6.17 9.04 13.79
N ARG A 18 -7.38 9.15 14.34
CA ARG A 18 -7.59 9.09 15.78
C ARG A 18 -7.09 7.74 16.31
N GLY A 19 -6.28 7.76 17.37
CA GLY A 19 -5.74 6.55 18.00
C GLY A 19 -4.49 5.98 17.33
N ALA A 20 -3.87 6.70 16.38
CA ALA A 20 -2.64 6.26 15.71
C ALA A 20 -1.44 6.11 16.65
N ASP A 21 -1.45 6.80 17.79
CA ASP A 21 -0.48 6.68 18.88
C ASP A 21 -0.57 5.33 19.63
N SER A 22 -1.67 4.59 19.47
CA SER A 22 -1.83 3.25 20.07
C SER A 22 -1.13 2.13 19.29
N VAL A 23 -0.56 2.42 18.11
CA VAL A 23 0.07 1.41 17.25
C VAL A 23 1.37 0.93 17.87
N THR A 24 1.46 -0.37 18.11
CA THR A 24 2.64 -1.05 18.65
C THR A 24 2.96 -2.29 17.83
N VAL A 25 4.25 -2.62 17.69
CA VAL A 25 4.70 -3.91 17.14
C VAL A 25 4.79 -4.90 18.29
N THR A 26 4.08 -6.01 18.21
CA THR A 26 4.03 -7.03 19.25
C THR A 26 5.03 -8.16 19.00
N ALA A 27 5.28 -8.51 17.74
CA ALA A 27 6.25 -9.52 17.34
C ALA A 27 6.64 -9.39 15.86
N VAL A 28 7.71 -10.07 15.47
CA VAL A 28 8.03 -10.37 14.06
C VAL A 28 8.14 -11.87 13.94
N GLU A 29 7.25 -12.48 13.15
CA GLU A 29 7.11 -13.93 13.06
C GLU A 29 7.38 -14.42 11.63
N PRO A 30 7.97 -15.60 11.44
CA PRO A 30 8.04 -16.23 10.11
C PRO A 30 6.64 -16.47 9.53
N SER A 31 6.48 -16.26 8.23
CA SER A 31 5.26 -16.59 7.49
C SER A 31 5.59 -17.08 6.08
N PRO A 32 4.65 -17.71 5.35
CA PRO A 32 4.85 -18.09 3.95
C PRO A 32 5.24 -16.94 3.02
N HIS A 33 4.93 -15.70 3.42
CA HIS A 33 5.16 -14.49 2.64
C HIS A 33 6.50 -13.82 2.93
N GLY A 34 7.17 -14.24 4.02
CA GLY A 34 8.35 -13.57 4.60
C GLY A 34 8.12 -13.25 6.09
N PRO A 35 9.04 -12.52 6.76
CA PRO A 35 8.85 -12.12 8.15
C PRO A 35 7.68 -11.16 8.28
N LEU A 36 6.65 -11.55 9.03
CA LEU A 36 5.41 -10.81 9.20
C LEU A 36 5.42 -10.02 10.51
N VAL A 37 5.16 -8.72 10.41
CA VAL A 37 5.00 -7.86 11.58
C VAL A 37 3.63 -8.11 12.21
N ARG A 38 3.62 -8.52 13.49
CA ARG A 38 2.43 -8.51 14.33
C ARG A 38 2.32 -7.17 15.02
N TRP A 39 1.10 -6.64 15.08
CA TRP A 39 0.83 -5.32 15.62
C TRP A 39 -0.43 -5.31 16.49
N SER A 40 -0.50 -4.32 17.37
CA SER A 40 -1.69 -4.00 18.16
C SER A 40 -1.97 -2.50 18.04
N ALA A 41 -3.23 -2.12 17.88
CA ALA A 41 -3.66 -0.73 17.73
C ALA A 41 -5.10 -0.55 18.26
N PRO A 42 -5.30 -0.70 19.58
CA PRO A 42 -6.64 -0.82 20.18
C PRO A 42 -7.52 0.43 20.03
N LEU A 43 -6.94 1.58 19.71
CA LEU A 43 -7.68 2.85 19.57
C LEU A 43 -7.97 3.23 18.11
N LEU A 44 -7.48 2.47 17.12
CA LEU A 44 -7.77 2.74 15.72
C LEU A 44 -9.18 2.26 15.36
N ALA A 45 -9.90 3.09 14.60
CA ALA A 45 -11.19 2.71 14.04
C ALA A 45 -11.08 1.48 13.14
N VAL A 46 -11.91 0.48 13.42
CA VAL A 46 -11.99 -0.80 12.68
C VAL A 46 -12.90 -0.71 11.45
N GLU A 47 -13.86 0.20 11.48
CA GLU A 47 -14.83 0.46 10.41
C GLU A 47 -14.57 1.81 9.77
N ARG A 48 -15.02 1.94 8.51
CA ARG A 48 -14.90 3.19 7.76
C ARG A 48 -16.05 4.12 8.16
N GLU A 49 -15.73 5.31 8.65
CA GLU A 49 -16.76 6.30 8.96
C GLU A 49 -17.55 6.65 7.70
N ARG A 50 -18.89 6.65 7.79
CA ARG A 50 -19.78 7.11 6.72
C ARG A 50 -20.63 8.25 7.26
N ARG A 51 -20.59 9.40 6.61
CA ARG A 51 -21.39 10.57 6.99
C ARG A 51 -22.24 11.01 5.82
N ALA A 52 -23.54 11.09 6.02
CA ALA A 52 -24.46 11.64 5.04
C ALA A 52 -24.25 13.16 4.94
N ASP A 53 -24.09 13.67 3.72
CA ASP A 53 -24.03 15.09 3.40
C ASP A 53 -24.98 15.37 2.23
N GLY A 54 -26.25 15.63 2.57
CA GLY A 54 -27.34 15.76 1.62
C GLY A 54 -27.51 14.49 0.77
N PRO A 55 -27.45 14.58 -0.58
CA PRO A 55 -27.56 13.40 -1.45
C PRO A 55 -26.24 12.62 -1.57
N THR A 56 -25.15 13.09 -0.97
CA THR A 56 -23.83 12.45 -1.05
C THR A 56 -23.49 11.76 0.27
N THR A 57 -22.72 10.67 0.20
CA THR A 57 -22.16 10.04 1.40
C THR A 57 -20.67 10.30 1.40
N PHE A 58 -20.18 11.03 2.40
CA PHE A 58 -18.77 11.18 2.63
C PHE A 58 -18.21 9.90 3.25
N LEU A 59 -17.24 9.30 2.57
CA LEU A 59 -16.47 8.18 3.09
C LEU A 59 -15.26 8.71 3.83
N GLY A 60 -15.14 8.31 5.10
CA GLY A 60 -13.99 8.61 5.95
C GLY A 60 -12.70 7.96 5.47
N PRO A 61 -11.59 8.15 6.21
CA PRO A 61 -10.30 7.58 5.86
C PRO A 61 -10.35 6.04 5.88
N VAL A 62 -9.39 5.41 5.20
CA VAL A 62 -9.22 3.95 5.23
C VAL A 62 -9.11 3.47 6.68
N PRO A 63 -9.84 2.41 7.09
CA PRO A 63 -9.74 1.86 8.43
C PRO A 63 -8.30 1.50 8.79
N GLY A 64 -7.87 1.88 9.99
CA GLY A 64 -6.49 1.69 10.46
C GLY A 64 -6.01 0.24 10.35
N PRO A 65 -6.80 -0.76 10.81
CA PRO A 65 -6.48 -2.18 10.66
C PRO A 65 -6.25 -2.64 9.23
N VAL A 66 -6.98 -2.09 8.25
CA VAL A 66 -6.79 -2.43 6.82
C VAL A 66 -5.42 -1.94 6.35
N LEU A 67 -5.04 -0.69 6.69
CA LEU A 67 -3.74 -0.13 6.36
C LEU A 67 -2.59 -0.92 7.00
N LEU A 68 -2.71 -1.25 8.29
CA LEU A 68 -1.67 -1.98 9.02
C LEU A 68 -1.54 -3.43 8.54
N THR A 69 -2.65 -4.09 8.21
CA THR A 69 -2.64 -5.45 7.62
C THR A 69 -1.97 -5.44 6.26
N LEU A 70 -2.34 -4.50 5.39
CA LEU A 70 -1.71 -4.33 4.08
C LEU A 70 -0.22 -4.05 4.25
N LEU A 71 0.18 -3.07 5.06
CA LEU A 71 1.58 -2.73 5.27
C LEU A 71 2.41 -3.90 5.82
N ALA A 72 1.86 -4.67 6.76
CA ALA A 72 2.53 -5.86 7.29
C ALA A 72 2.76 -6.89 6.19
N ARG A 73 1.76 -7.12 5.33
CA ARG A 73 1.90 -8.03 4.18
C ARG A 73 2.95 -7.54 3.19
N VAL A 74 2.90 -6.26 2.84
CA VAL A 74 3.86 -5.62 1.91
C VAL A 74 5.28 -5.79 2.41
N LEU A 75 5.54 -5.52 3.69
CA LEU A 75 6.87 -5.68 4.26
C LEU A 75 7.28 -7.16 4.36
N ALA A 76 6.37 -8.08 4.64
CA ALA A 76 6.68 -9.52 4.59
C ALA A 76 7.16 -9.91 3.19
N CYS A 77 6.40 -9.60 2.13
CA CYS A 77 6.78 -9.87 0.75
C CYS A 77 8.11 -9.20 0.38
N ARG A 78 8.35 -7.98 0.86
CA ARG A 78 9.57 -7.20 0.60
C ARG A 78 10.81 -7.81 1.24
N TRP A 79 10.69 -8.27 2.49
CA TRP A 79 11.78 -8.84 3.27
C TRP A 79 11.99 -10.33 3.03
N ARG A 80 11.10 -11.00 2.29
CA ARG A 80 11.18 -12.43 1.94
C ARG A 80 12.56 -12.86 1.44
N ASP A 81 13.13 -12.06 0.53
CA ASP A 81 14.36 -12.39 -0.20
C ASP A 81 15.55 -11.49 0.20
N GLY A 82 15.44 -10.79 1.33
CA GLY A 82 16.47 -9.88 1.86
C GLY A 82 16.40 -8.46 1.28
N ALA A 83 17.53 -7.95 0.78
CA ALA A 83 17.60 -6.58 0.24
C ALA A 83 16.61 -6.41 -0.93
N PRO A 84 15.91 -5.26 -1.03
CA PRO A 84 14.99 -5.02 -2.12
C PRO A 84 15.68 -5.17 -3.49
N ARG A 85 15.24 -6.17 -4.25
CA ARG A 85 15.64 -6.38 -5.65
C ARG A 85 14.39 -6.37 -6.52
N CYS A 86 14.44 -5.60 -7.59
CA CYS A 86 13.38 -5.58 -8.58
C CYS A 86 13.97 -5.90 -9.96
N PRO A 87 13.77 -7.14 -10.46
CA PRO A 87 14.25 -7.50 -11.78
C PRO A 87 13.48 -6.72 -12.86
N PRO A 88 14.05 -6.51 -14.06
CA PRO A 88 13.36 -5.77 -15.13
C PRO A 88 12.00 -6.34 -15.51
N ASP A 89 11.80 -7.65 -15.36
CA ASP A 89 10.57 -8.38 -15.69
C ASP A 89 9.61 -8.53 -14.49
N TRP A 90 9.73 -7.67 -13.47
CA TRP A 90 8.91 -7.76 -12.26
C TRP A 90 7.41 -7.67 -12.54
N ALA A 91 7.01 -6.84 -13.50
CA ALA A 91 5.62 -6.57 -13.83
C ALA A 91 4.97 -7.81 -14.45
N GLU A 92 5.65 -8.45 -15.40
CA GLU A 92 5.21 -9.69 -16.04
C GLU A 92 5.15 -10.85 -15.05
N ARG A 93 6.14 -10.95 -14.16
CA ARG A 93 6.16 -11.98 -13.09
C ARG A 93 4.98 -11.80 -12.15
N LEU A 94 4.72 -10.56 -11.72
CA LEU A 94 3.64 -10.24 -10.81
C LEU A 94 2.27 -10.51 -11.44
N ALA A 95 2.06 -10.03 -12.68
CA ALA A 95 0.83 -10.28 -13.43
C ALA A 95 0.57 -11.76 -13.68
N ARG A 96 1.63 -12.54 -13.97
CA ARG A 96 1.52 -13.99 -14.14
C ARG A 96 1.13 -14.68 -12.83
N ARG A 97 1.71 -14.27 -11.70
CA ARG A 97 1.46 -14.87 -10.38
C ARG A 97 0.05 -14.55 -9.86
N HIS A 98 -0.44 -13.33 -10.09
CA HIS A 98 -1.75 -12.85 -9.63
C HIS A 98 -2.64 -12.47 -10.81
N ARG A 99 -2.83 -13.42 -11.73
CA ARG A 99 -3.51 -13.22 -13.02
C ARG A 99 -4.99 -12.87 -12.89
N ASP A 100 -5.64 -13.42 -11.87
CA ASP A 100 -7.01 -13.11 -11.46
C ASP A 100 -7.19 -11.66 -10.99
N VAL A 101 -6.15 -11.03 -10.45
CA VAL A 101 -6.18 -9.64 -9.99
C VAL A 101 -5.75 -8.66 -11.09
N PHE A 102 -4.65 -8.97 -11.80
CA PHE A 102 -4.00 -8.02 -12.72
C PHE A 102 -4.16 -8.34 -14.21
N GLY A 103 -4.73 -9.49 -14.57
CA GLY A 103 -4.90 -9.89 -15.96
C GLY A 103 -3.56 -9.95 -16.72
N GLN A 104 -3.40 -9.09 -17.72
CA GLN A 104 -2.19 -9.00 -18.56
C GLN A 104 -1.09 -8.08 -17.99
N GLY A 105 -1.33 -7.34 -16.90
CA GLY A 105 -0.27 -6.62 -16.20
C GLY A 105 0.14 -5.27 -16.81
N CYS A 106 -0.79 -4.31 -16.90
CA CYS A 106 -0.46 -2.94 -17.29
C CYS A 106 -0.05 -2.11 -16.07
N PHE A 107 1.24 -2.16 -15.70
CA PHE A 107 1.81 -1.36 -14.62
C PHE A 107 2.61 -0.18 -15.18
N GLU A 108 2.04 1.01 -15.08
CA GLU A 108 2.66 2.28 -15.45
C GLU A 108 3.26 2.95 -14.20
N CYS A 109 4.10 2.22 -13.46
CA CYS A 109 4.65 2.68 -12.19
C CYS A 109 6.02 2.05 -11.88
N GLY A 110 6.68 2.59 -10.85
CA GLY A 110 8.04 2.20 -10.50
C GLY A 110 8.17 0.82 -9.83
N PRO A 111 9.33 0.15 -10.00
CA PRO A 111 9.60 -1.20 -9.49
C PRO A 111 9.50 -1.35 -7.96
N GLY A 112 9.73 -0.28 -7.22
CA GLY A 112 9.70 -0.25 -5.76
C GLY A 112 8.31 -0.50 -5.17
N TRP A 113 7.24 -0.32 -5.95
CA TRP A 113 5.87 -0.59 -5.53
C TRP A 113 5.40 -2.02 -5.82
N ARG A 114 6.24 -2.89 -6.40
CA ARG A 114 5.85 -4.28 -6.73
C ARG A 114 5.27 -5.05 -5.54
N TRP A 115 5.80 -4.82 -4.32
CA TRP A 115 5.36 -5.52 -3.12
C TRP A 115 4.05 -4.94 -2.56
N LEU A 116 3.75 -3.68 -2.86
CA LEU A 116 2.45 -3.09 -2.55
C LEU A 116 1.35 -3.78 -3.37
N TRP A 117 1.63 -4.00 -4.65
CA TRP A 117 0.77 -4.79 -5.53
C TRP A 117 0.68 -6.27 -5.11
N GLU A 118 1.82 -6.93 -4.85
CA GLU A 118 1.86 -8.34 -4.40
C GLU A 118 1.06 -8.52 -3.11
N GLY A 119 1.27 -7.66 -2.11
CA GLY A 119 0.57 -7.77 -0.84
C GLY A 119 -0.93 -7.52 -0.94
N ALA A 120 -1.36 -6.58 -1.77
CA ALA A 120 -2.78 -6.36 -2.01
C ALA A 120 -3.44 -7.51 -2.78
N ALA A 121 -2.76 -8.05 -3.78
CA ALA A 121 -3.26 -9.19 -4.54
C ALA A 121 -3.42 -10.44 -3.67
N GLU A 122 -2.44 -10.75 -2.82
CA GLU A 122 -2.53 -11.87 -1.89
C GLU A 122 -3.69 -11.70 -0.89
N LEU A 123 -3.91 -10.48 -0.39
CA LEU A 123 -5.03 -10.19 0.52
C LEU A 123 -6.40 -10.31 -0.15
N LEU A 124 -6.54 -9.88 -1.42
CA LEU A 124 -7.76 -10.11 -2.19
C LEU A 124 -8.00 -11.60 -2.42
N GLN A 125 -6.96 -12.34 -2.79
CA GLN A 125 -7.04 -13.78 -3.03
C GLN A 125 -7.40 -14.56 -1.77
N GLU A 126 -6.82 -14.22 -0.63
CA GLU A 126 -7.14 -14.83 0.67
C GLU A 126 -8.60 -14.61 1.09
N ARG A 127 -9.19 -13.47 0.73
CA ARG A 127 -10.61 -13.17 0.99
C ARG A 127 -11.57 -13.69 -0.07
N GLY A 128 -11.05 -14.13 -1.21
CA GLY A 128 -11.82 -14.38 -2.42
C GLY A 128 -11.93 -13.10 -3.26
N VAL A 129 -11.30 -13.12 -4.43
CA VAL A 129 -11.37 -12.03 -5.40
C VAL A 129 -12.85 -11.79 -5.76
N PRO A 130 -13.38 -10.56 -5.62
CA PRO A 130 -14.78 -10.29 -5.90
C PRO A 130 -15.19 -10.66 -7.34
N ALA A 131 -16.47 -10.98 -7.52
CA ALA A 131 -17.00 -11.28 -8.84
C ALA A 131 -16.81 -10.07 -9.79
N GLY A 132 -16.40 -10.37 -11.02
CA GLY A 132 -16.11 -9.35 -12.02
C GLY A 132 -14.91 -8.45 -11.70
N PHE A 133 -14.13 -8.71 -10.63
CA PHE A 133 -12.97 -7.90 -10.31
C PHE A 133 -11.95 -7.93 -11.46
N ARG A 134 -11.59 -6.75 -11.96
CA ARG A 134 -10.57 -6.63 -13.00
C ARG A 134 -9.84 -5.32 -12.84
N THR A 135 -8.51 -5.38 -12.73
CA THR A 135 -7.68 -4.17 -12.83
C THR A 135 -7.78 -3.60 -14.25
N SER A 136 -8.26 -2.36 -14.37
CA SER A 136 -8.35 -1.63 -15.64
C SER A 136 -7.15 -0.72 -15.88
N GLN A 137 -6.56 -0.16 -14.81
CA GLN A 137 -5.31 0.59 -14.88
C GLN A 137 -4.57 0.60 -13.54
N ALA A 138 -3.25 0.45 -13.57
CA ALA A 138 -2.36 0.59 -12.43
C ALA A 138 -1.24 1.58 -12.80
N LYS A 139 -1.28 2.81 -12.31
CA LYS A 139 -0.34 3.87 -12.72
C LYS A 139 0.17 4.72 -11.57
N GLU A 140 1.29 5.39 -11.82
CA GLU A 140 1.74 6.51 -11.00
C GLU A 140 0.92 7.78 -11.32
N LYS A 141 0.56 8.52 -10.28
CA LYS A 141 0.04 9.88 -10.36
C LYS A 141 0.38 10.67 -9.10
N PHE A 142 1.09 11.79 -9.28
CA PHE A 142 1.49 12.73 -8.22
C PHE A 142 2.33 12.12 -7.08
N GLY A 143 3.21 11.18 -7.41
CA GLY A 143 4.05 10.45 -6.45
C GLY A 143 3.27 9.41 -5.65
N SER A 144 2.16 8.91 -6.18
CA SER A 144 1.34 7.86 -5.57
C SER A 144 0.74 6.95 -6.63
N ILE A 145 0.25 5.78 -6.24
CA ILE A 145 -0.48 4.86 -7.10
C ILE A 145 -1.91 5.39 -7.33
N ARG A 146 -2.43 5.13 -8.54
CA ARG A 146 -3.85 5.10 -8.84
C ARG A 146 -4.22 3.71 -9.36
N TRP A 147 -5.15 3.05 -8.69
CA TRP A 147 -5.61 1.71 -9.04
C TRP A 147 -7.08 1.76 -9.46
N TYR A 148 -7.30 1.70 -10.77
CA TYR A 148 -8.63 1.59 -11.34
C TYR A 148 -8.98 0.12 -11.55
N TYR A 149 -10.19 -0.23 -11.15
CA TYR A 149 -10.71 -1.59 -11.28
C TYR A 149 -12.22 -1.57 -11.56
N ASP A 150 -12.68 -2.63 -12.21
CA ASP A 150 -14.08 -2.98 -12.36
C ASP A 150 -14.45 -4.07 -11.35
N CYS A 151 -15.70 -4.10 -10.87
CA CYS A 151 -16.23 -5.12 -9.97
C CYS A 151 -17.76 -5.19 -10.11
N SER A 152 -18.36 -6.39 -10.04
CA SER A 152 -19.83 -6.52 -10.19
C SER A 152 -20.61 -6.04 -8.98
N ASP A 153 -20.01 -6.12 -7.80
CA ASP A 153 -20.63 -5.75 -6.52
C ASP A 153 -19.84 -4.65 -5.81
N ASP A 154 -20.53 -3.80 -5.05
CA ASP A 154 -19.88 -2.90 -4.11
C ASP A 154 -19.27 -3.71 -2.95
N TYR A 155 -17.94 -3.91 -3.02
CA TYR A 155 -17.20 -4.66 -2.00
C TYR A 155 -16.34 -3.70 -1.17
N GLU A 156 -16.86 -3.29 -0.02
CA GLU A 156 -16.26 -2.29 0.88
C GLU A 156 -14.80 -2.58 1.25
N TYR A 157 -14.46 -3.86 1.44
CA TYR A 157 -13.08 -4.24 1.73
C TYR A 157 -12.15 -4.00 0.55
N THR A 158 -12.59 -4.28 -0.68
CA THR A 158 -11.79 -4.04 -1.89
C THR A 158 -11.55 -2.55 -2.04
N GLN A 159 -12.58 -1.72 -1.85
CA GLN A 159 -12.41 -0.26 -1.86
C GLN A 159 -11.40 0.18 -0.79
N SER A 160 -11.54 -0.30 0.44
CA SER A 160 -10.63 0.05 1.53
C SER A 160 -9.19 -0.43 1.29
N LEU A 161 -9.02 -1.59 0.67
CA LEU A 161 -7.71 -2.14 0.31
C LEU A 161 -7.06 -1.34 -0.82
N VAL A 162 -7.82 -1.00 -1.86
CA VAL A 162 -7.39 -0.16 -2.99
C VAL A 162 -6.98 1.22 -2.48
N ASP A 163 -7.83 1.88 -1.70
CA ASP A 163 -7.52 3.17 -1.08
C ASP A 163 -6.28 3.07 -0.17
N GLY A 164 -6.10 1.92 0.50
CA GLY A 164 -4.92 1.63 1.29
C GLY A 164 -3.64 1.53 0.48
N VAL A 165 -3.69 0.88 -0.70
CA VAL A 165 -2.58 0.83 -1.67
C VAL A 165 -2.23 2.24 -2.13
N GLU A 166 -3.22 3.03 -2.55
CA GLU A 166 -2.98 4.40 -2.99
C GLU A 166 -2.36 5.25 -1.87
N LEU A 167 -2.86 5.15 -0.64
CA LEU A 167 -2.34 5.90 0.50
C LEU A 167 -0.90 5.47 0.87
N LEU A 168 -0.63 4.16 0.98
CA LEU A 168 0.69 3.66 1.39
C LEU A 168 1.78 3.96 0.35
N SER A 169 1.43 3.98 -0.93
CA SER A 169 2.38 4.30 -2.00
C SER A 169 3.05 5.67 -1.83
N ALA A 170 2.36 6.65 -1.23
CA ALA A 170 2.89 7.98 -0.92
C ALA A 170 3.98 7.99 0.18
N TYR A 171 4.23 6.85 0.82
CA TYR A 171 5.24 6.68 1.87
C TYR A 171 6.20 5.52 1.60
N ILE A 172 6.14 4.91 0.41
CA ILE A 172 7.02 3.83 -0.03
C ILE A 172 7.74 4.29 -1.29
N CYS A 173 9.06 4.17 -1.33
CA CYS A 173 9.86 4.59 -2.47
C CYS A 173 9.50 3.78 -3.72
N GLU A 174 9.15 4.48 -4.80
CA GLU A 174 8.77 3.88 -6.08
C GLU A 174 9.93 3.21 -6.82
N GLU A 175 11.18 3.45 -6.41
CA GLU A 175 12.38 2.82 -6.99
C GLU A 175 12.78 1.53 -6.27
N CYS A 176 12.68 1.49 -4.93
CA CYS A 176 13.24 0.38 -4.14
C CYS A 176 12.37 -0.15 -3.00
N GLY A 177 11.18 0.41 -2.74
CA GLY A 177 10.30 -0.09 -1.67
C GLY A 177 10.76 0.23 -0.24
N ARG A 178 11.83 1.02 -0.05
CA ARG A 178 12.20 1.57 1.27
C ARG A 178 11.22 2.67 1.70
N PRO A 179 11.11 2.98 3.01
CA PRO A 179 10.34 4.13 3.48
C PRO A 179 10.71 5.40 2.71
N GLY A 180 9.70 6.04 2.14
CA GLY A 180 9.81 7.17 1.24
C GLY A 180 8.89 8.31 1.64
N ARG A 181 8.93 9.37 0.85
CA ARG A 181 8.03 10.51 0.93
C ARG A 181 7.86 11.07 -0.47
N ILE A 182 6.75 11.76 -0.70
CA ILE A 182 6.58 12.54 -1.93
C ILE A 182 7.65 13.64 -1.97
N ARG A 183 8.33 13.74 -3.10
CA ARG A 183 9.42 14.67 -3.38
C ARG A 183 9.11 15.51 -4.62
N GLN A 184 9.45 16.79 -4.56
CA GLN A 184 9.31 17.78 -5.63
C GLN A 184 10.66 18.18 -6.22
N GLY A 185 10.68 18.43 -7.53
CA GLY A 185 11.88 18.74 -8.33
C GLY A 185 11.62 18.50 -9.82
N GLY A 186 10.47 18.97 -10.31
CA GLY A 186 9.83 18.52 -11.55
C GLY A 186 8.58 17.70 -11.20
N TRP A 187 8.38 16.56 -11.87
CA TRP A 187 7.31 15.60 -11.54
C TRP A 187 7.40 15.14 -10.08
N LEU A 188 6.26 15.04 -9.39
CA LEU A 188 6.19 14.50 -8.04
C LEU A 188 6.49 12.99 -8.09
N ARG A 189 7.32 12.52 -7.16
CA ARG A 189 7.75 11.12 -7.06
C ARG A 189 7.84 10.72 -5.59
N CYS A 190 7.51 9.49 -5.21
CA CYS A 190 7.75 9.02 -3.85
C CYS A 190 9.11 8.35 -3.76
N LEU A 191 10.06 8.99 -3.07
CA LEU A 191 11.46 8.55 -3.03
C LEU A 191 11.97 8.45 -1.59
N CYS A 192 12.80 7.45 -1.32
CA CYS A 192 13.60 7.37 -0.10
C CYS A 192 14.77 8.38 -0.18
N PRO A 193 15.46 8.68 0.94
CA PRO A 193 16.58 9.63 0.96
C PRO A 193 17.66 9.33 -0.08
N GLU A 194 17.97 8.05 -0.30
CA GLU A 194 18.99 7.60 -1.25
C GLU A 194 18.63 7.89 -2.71
N HIS A 195 17.36 7.72 -3.09
CA HIS A 195 16.89 8.01 -4.45
C HIS A 195 16.40 9.44 -4.66
N ALA A 196 16.32 10.24 -3.59
CA ALA A 196 15.79 11.60 -3.67
C ALA A 196 16.69 12.53 -4.52
N GLY A 197 18.01 12.28 -4.56
CA GLY A 197 18.97 13.20 -5.17
C GLY A 197 18.80 14.61 -4.61
N ASN A 198 18.61 15.60 -5.50
CA ASN A 198 18.39 17.00 -5.12
C ASN A 198 16.90 17.36 -4.90
N ARG A 199 15.99 16.39 -4.91
CA ARG A 199 14.54 16.64 -4.78
C ARG A 199 14.18 16.90 -3.32
N ARG A 200 13.34 17.90 -3.08
CA ARG A 200 12.89 18.31 -1.74
C ARG A 200 11.60 17.59 -1.35
N ILE A 201 11.27 17.55 -0.06
CA ILE A 201 9.98 17.01 0.39
C ILE A 201 8.84 17.88 -0.19
N ALA A 202 7.82 17.26 -0.76
CA ALA A 202 6.63 17.98 -1.21
C ALA A 202 5.72 18.30 -0.01
N GLY A 203 5.22 19.53 0.08
CA GLY A 203 4.32 19.95 1.16
C GLY A 203 4.95 20.11 2.55
N GLY A 204 6.29 20.14 2.65
CA GLY A 204 7.01 20.41 3.91
C GLY A 204 8.13 21.43 3.69
N ALA A 205 8.26 22.34 4.67
CA ALA A 205 9.45 23.17 4.88
C ALA A 205 10.71 22.31 5.08
#